data_AF-A0A6A4X034-F1
#
_entry.id   AF-A0A6A4X034-F1
#
_cell.length_a   1.000
_cell.length_b   1.000
_cell.length_c   1.000
_cell.angle_alpha   90.00
_cell.angle_beta   90.00
_cell.angle_gamma   90.00
#
_symmetry.space_group_name_H-M   'P 1'
#
loop_
_entity.id
_entity.type
_entity.pdbx_description
1 polymer ?
#
loop_
_entity_poly.entity_id
_entity_poly.type
_entity_poly.pdbx_seq_one_letter_code
_entity_poly.pdbx_strand_id
1 'polypeptide(L)'
;MTAVQGSSQSVAANLSLAQRVREVILSQRNTFPRFWADVTSSAEELGVDEPRLRRQRRPPKRLDQGAEPHQPATPQEHYKTVYVEAVDWMAAALANRFQTDDCALSMAERALLTADEEAVTTTAAFYQLDAQRLRLHTQMLVDVARERGTRLETLKDAAALLQDKPLRKVLPAADDLIRIILTAPATSCAAERTFSQVRRIKSWLRSTLGQERLNHAVMLAVHRERLEELDLETEVKEFVSQSSQRSNAFGRW
;
A
#
# COMPACT_ATOMS: atom_id res chain seq x y z
N MET A 1 5.79 8.61 9.72
CA MET A 1 5.85 7.55 8.68
C MET A 1 6.11 8.24 7.36
N THR A 2 7.36 8.17 6.91
CA THR A 2 7.78 8.73 5.62
C THR A 2 7.14 7.92 4.51
N ALA A 3 6.33 8.59 3.68
CA ALA A 3 5.89 8.07 2.40
C ALA A 3 7.12 7.64 1.59
N VAL A 4 6.97 6.65 0.72
CA VAL A 4 8.03 6.24 -0.23
C VAL A 4 8.50 7.42 -1.10
N GLN A 5 7.68 8.47 -1.21
CA GLN A 5 8.08 9.77 -1.75
C GLN A 5 9.01 10.51 -0.76
N GLY A 6 10.32 10.29 -0.88
CA GLY A 6 11.28 11.27 -0.37
C GLY A 6 10.99 12.64 -0.99
N SER A 7 11.25 13.75 -0.28
CA SER A 7 10.95 15.11 -0.76
C SER A 7 11.65 15.50 -2.08
N SER A 8 12.58 14.68 -2.55
CA SER A 8 13.39 14.84 -3.74
C SER A 8 13.29 13.66 -4.72
N GLN A 9 12.45 12.65 -4.45
CA GLN A 9 12.37 11.44 -5.28
C GLN A 9 11.00 11.36 -5.97
N SER A 10 11.03 11.15 -7.28
CA SER A 10 9.82 10.93 -8.08
C SER A 10 9.20 9.56 -7.79
N VAL A 11 7.90 9.43 -7.99
CA VAL A 11 7.20 8.13 -7.88
C VAL A 11 7.80 7.14 -8.88
N ALA A 12 8.08 7.58 -10.10
CA ALA A 12 8.73 6.76 -11.13
C ALA A 12 10.11 6.20 -10.70
N ALA A 13 10.95 7.02 -10.04
CA ALA A 13 12.26 6.58 -9.55
C ALA A 13 12.14 5.56 -8.41
N ASN A 14 11.14 5.70 -7.55
CA ASN A 14 10.89 4.75 -6.48
C ASN A 14 10.39 3.39 -7.00
N LEU A 15 9.55 3.40 -8.04
CA LEU A 15 9.08 2.17 -8.68
C LEU A 15 10.21 1.44 -9.41
N SER A 16 11.10 2.16 -10.09
CA SER A 16 12.27 1.55 -10.72
C SER A 16 13.23 0.96 -9.67
N LEU A 17 13.39 1.61 -8.52
CA LEU A 17 14.15 1.06 -7.39
C LEU A 17 13.51 -0.23 -6.87
N ALA A 18 12.19 -0.25 -6.68
CA ALA A 18 11.47 -1.46 -6.23
C ALA A 18 11.62 -2.62 -7.22
N GLN A 19 11.55 -2.34 -8.53
CA GLN A 19 11.84 -3.31 -9.58
C GLN A 19 13.28 -3.81 -9.52
N ARG A 20 14.24 -2.91 -9.29
CA ARG A 20 15.65 -3.27 -9.16
C ARG A 20 15.90 -4.17 -7.94
N VAL A 21 15.26 -3.88 -6.80
CA VAL A 21 15.31 -4.72 -5.60
C VAL A 21 14.75 -6.12 -5.89
N ARG A 22 13.64 -6.20 -6.64
CA ARG A 22 13.09 -7.49 -7.07
C ARG A 22 14.07 -8.28 -7.95
N GLU A 23 14.71 -7.63 -8.92
CA GLU A 23 15.75 -8.27 -9.76
C GLU A 23 16.89 -8.81 -8.90
N VAL A 24 17.36 -8.02 -7.92
CA VAL A 24 18.41 -8.44 -6.99
C VAL A 24 17.96 -9.64 -6.17
N ILE A 25 16.74 -9.65 -5.63
CA ILE A 25 16.20 -10.80 -4.87
C ILE A 25 16.12 -12.04 -5.75
N LEU A 26 15.63 -11.93 -6.99
CA LEU A 26 15.59 -13.05 -7.92
C LEU A 26 16.99 -13.57 -8.28
N SER A 27 17.99 -12.68 -8.37
CA SER A 27 19.37 -13.10 -8.60
C SER A 27 19.94 -13.93 -7.44
N GLN A 28 19.43 -13.74 -6.21
CA GLN A 28 19.86 -14.52 -5.05
C GLN A 28 19.41 -15.99 -5.11
N ARG A 29 18.50 -16.36 -6.02
CA ARG A 29 18.09 -17.76 -6.22
C ARG A 29 19.28 -18.67 -6.52
N ASN A 30 20.30 -18.16 -7.22
CA ASN A 30 21.48 -18.92 -7.63
C ASN A 30 22.61 -18.91 -6.59
N THR A 31 22.53 -18.07 -5.55
CA THR A 31 23.59 -17.92 -4.54
C THR A 31 23.40 -18.80 -3.31
N PHE A 32 22.46 -19.75 -3.34
CA PHE A 32 22.22 -20.70 -2.25
C PHE A 32 23.49 -21.40 -1.72
N PRO A 33 24.44 -21.88 -2.56
CA PRO A 33 25.64 -22.55 -2.05
C PRO A 33 26.52 -21.66 -1.18
N ARG A 34 26.62 -20.36 -1.50
CA ARG A 34 27.36 -19.38 -0.71
C ARG A 34 26.65 -19.11 0.61
N PHE A 35 25.35 -18.86 0.54
CA PHE A 35 24.50 -18.69 1.74
C PHE A 35 24.61 -19.89 2.69
N TRP A 36 24.58 -21.11 2.16
CA TRP A 36 24.74 -22.32 2.96
C TRP A 36 26.10 -22.38 3.67
N ALA A 37 27.19 -22.10 2.95
CA ALA A 37 28.54 -22.09 3.53
C ALA A 37 28.71 -21.04 4.63
N ASP A 38 28.18 -19.84 4.44
CA ASP A 38 28.24 -18.75 5.42
C ASP A 38 27.46 -19.10 6.69
N VAL A 39 26.27 -19.71 6.53
CA VAL A 39 25.41 -20.13 7.64
C VAL A 39 26.03 -21.29 8.41
N THR A 40 26.64 -22.28 7.73
CA THR A 40 27.34 -23.38 8.41
C THR A 40 28.56 -22.89 9.17
N SER A 41 29.36 -21.98 8.59
CA SER A 41 30.50 -21.35 9.28
C SER A 41 30.04 -20.59 10.52
N SER A 42 28.96 -19.80 10.40
CA SER A 42 28.40 -19.05 11.54
C SER A 42 27.82 -19.97 12.62
N ALA A 43 27.25 -21.12 12.24
CA ALA A 43 26.71 -22.10 13.17
C ALA A 43 27.82 -22.82 13.96
N GLU A 44 28.94 -23.13 13.29
CA GLU A 44 30.14 -23.69 13.93
C GLU A 44 30.73 -22.71 14.96
N GLU A 45 30.82 -21.42 14.62
CA GLU A 45 31.29 -20.37 15.54
C GLU A 45 30.39 -20.23 16.78
N LEU A 46 29.08 -20.40 16.62
CA LEU A 46 28.09 -20.26 17.69
C LEU A 46 27.86 -21.57 18.48
N GLY A 47 28.52 -22.67 18.10
CA GLY A 47 28.37 -23.98 18.74
C GLY A 47 26.99 -24.61 18.59
N VAL A 48 26.29 -24.33 17.48
CA VAL A 48 24.94 -24.85 17.19
C VAL A 48 25.05 -26.19 16.47
N ASP A 49 24.19 -27.16 16.84
CA ASP A 49 24.11 -28.47 16.20
C ASP A 49 23.86 -28.36 14.68
N GLU A 50 24.44 -29.30 13.93
CA GLU A 50 24.25 -29.39 12.48
C GLU A 50 22.76 -29.52 12.08
N PRO A 51 22.37 -29.01 10.89
CA PRO A 51 20.99 -29.03 10.45
C PRO A 51 20.47 -30.47 10.28
N ARG A 52 19.49 -30.87 11.09
CA ARG A 52 18.83 -32.19 11.01
C ARG A 52 17.51 -32.11 10.26
N LEU A 53 17.20 -33.14 9.47
CA LEU A 53 15.88 -33.31 8.87
C LEU A 53 14.84 -33.57 9.97
N ARG A 54 13.65 -32.97 9.83
CA ARG A 54 12.53 -33.26 10.74
C ARG A 54 12.17 -34.74 10.67
N ARG A 55 11.86 -35.33 11.82
CA ARG A 55 11.37 -36.71 11.91
C ARG A 55 10.13 -36.88 11.05
N GLN A 56 10.24 -37.71 10.03
CA GLN A 56 9.14 -38.00 9.12
C GLN A 56 8.04 -38.80 9.83
N ARG A 57 6.78 -38.48 9.54
CA ARG A 57 5.61 -39.24 10.00
C ARG A 57 4.98 -39.91 8.79
N ARG A 58 4.73 -41.22 8.88
CA ARG A 58 3.98 -41.91 7.84
C ARG A 58 2.54 -41.38 7.81
N PRO A 59 1.98 -41.09 6.63
CA PRO A 59 0.58 -40.72 6.54
C PRO A 59 -0.29 -41.86 7.09
N PRO A 60 -1.46 -41.56 7.70
CA PRO A 60 -2.39 -42.58 8.14
C PRO A 60 -2.81 -43.47 6.96
N LYS A 61 -2.83 -44.80 7.15
CA LYS A 61 -3.15 -45.79 6.09
C LYS A 61 -4.42 -45.50 5.27
N ARG A 62 -5.39 -44.78 5.84
CA ARG A 62 -6.63 -44.40 5.16
C ARG A 62 -6.44 -43.35 4.05
N LEU A 63 -5.33 -42.62 4.06
CA LEU A 63 -4.99 -41.55 3.12
C LEU A 63 -3.84 -41.94 2.19
N ASP A 64 -3.30 -43.16 2.32
CA ASP A 64 -2.14 -43.62 1.59
C ASP A 64 -2.56 -44.11 0.19
N GLN A 65 -2.35 -43.28 -0.83
CA GLN A 65 -2.71 -43.57 -2.22
C GLN A 65 -1.62 -44.37 -2.97
N GLY A 66 -0.62 -44.91 -2.26
CA GLY A 66 0.40 -45.77 -2.84
C GLY A 66 1.50 -45.05 -3.63
N ALA A 67 1.47 -43.73 -3.70
CA ALA A 67 2.55 -42.92 -4.25
C ALA A 67 3.52 -42.50 -3.14
N GLU A 68 4.81 -42.76 -3.32
CA GLU A 68 5.83 -42.26 -2.39
C GLU A 68 5.97 -40.74 -2.53
N PRO A 69 5.79 -39.96 -1.45
CA PRO A 69 6.02 -38.52 -1.49
C PRO A 69 7.48 -38.22 -1.86
N HIS A 70 7.72 -37.16 -2.64
CA HIS A 70 9.06 -36.67 -2.89
C HIS A 70 9.74 -36.30 -1.56
N GLN A 71 10.91 -36.89 -1.32
CA GLN A 71 11.68 -36.76 -0.08
C GLN A 71 13.05 -36.16 -0.38
N PRO A 72 13.46 -35.09 0.32
CA PRO A 72 14.83 -34.57 0.19
C PRO A 72 15.81 -35.57 0.81
N ALA A 73 16.85 -35.94 0.07
CA ALA A 73 17.84 -36.92 0.51
C ALA A 73 18.82 -36.33 1.53
N THR A 74 19.01 -35.00 1.49
CA THR A 74 19.93 -34.28 2.37
C THR A 74 19.24 -33.11 3.08
N PRO A 75 19.71 -32.71 4.29
CA PRO A 75 19.29 -31.46 4.93
C PRO A 75 19.47 -30.25 4.00
N GLN A 76 20.56 -30.24 3.23
CA GLN A 76 20.87 -29.18 2.27
C GLN A 76 19.79 -29.04 1.18
N GLU A 77 19.31 -30.15 0.61
CA GLU A 77 18.22 -30.14 -0.37
C GLU A 77 16.90 -29.63 0.24
N HIS A 78 16.58 -30.02 1.47
CA HIS A 78 15.40 -29.52 2.16
C HIS A 78 15.47 -27.99 2.35
N TYR A 79 16.58 -27.47 2.89
CA TYR A 79 16.72 -26.02 3.08
C TYR A 79 16.86 -25.25 1.78
N LYS A 80 17.35 -25.87 0.69
CA LYS A 80 17.31 -25.28 -0.65
C LYS A 80 15.89 -25.02 -1.12
N THR A 81 14.97 -25.96 -0.88
CA THR A 81 13.55 -25.75 -1.24
C THR A 81 12.94 -24.59 -0.47
N VAL A 82 13.17 -24.53 0.85
CA VAL A 82 12.69 -23.44 1.71
C VAL A 82 13.30 -22.08 1.32
N TYR A 83 14.58 -22.06 0.99
CA TYR A 83 15.28 -20.84 0.55
C TYR A 83 14.67 -20.30 -0.74
N VAL A 84 14.50 -21.16 -1.75
CA VAL A 84 13.91 -20.75 -3.04
C VAL A 84 12.46 -20.30 -2.84
N GLU A 85 11.68 -21.01 -2.03
CA GLU A 85 10.30 -20.61 -1.70
C GLU A 85 10.26 -19.23 -1.01
N ALA A 86 11.16 -18.97 -0.06
CA ALA A 86 11.24 -17.66 0.61
C ALA A 86 11.61 -16.53 -0.37
N VAL A 87 12.59 -16.77 -1.26
CA VAL A 87 13.00 -15.81 -2.31
C VAL A 87 11.85 -15.54 -3.28
N ASP A 88 11.19 -16.58 -3.77
CA ASP A 88 10.06 -16.48 -4.69
C ASP A 88 8.87 -15.77 -4.01
N TRP A 89 8.62 -16.05 -2.73
CA TRP A 89 7.59 -15.37 -1.95
C TRP A 89 7.90 -13.88 -1.76
N MET A 90 9.15 -13.51 -1.44
CA MET A 90 9.55 -12.11 -1.33
C MET A 90 9.40 -11.38 -2.66
N ALA A 91 9.82 -12.01 -3.77
CA ALA A 91 9.68 -11.44 -5.10
C ALA A 91 8.20 -11.29 -5.51
N ALA A 92 7.36 -12.27 -5.17
CA ALA A 92 5.92 -12.23 -5.42
C ALA A 92 5.21 -11.18 -4.56
N ALA A 93 5.58 -11.04 -3.29
CA ALA A 93 5.04 -10.03 -2.39
C ALA A 93 5.36 -8.61 -2.89
N LEU A 94 6.60 -8.38 -3.37
CA LEU A 94 6.97 -7.12 -4.01
C LEU A 94 6.20 -6.89 -5.32
N ALA A 95 6.07 -7.92 -6.16
CA ALA A 95 5.32 -7.82 -7.40
C ALA A 95 3.86 -7.44 -7.13
N ASN A 96 3.16 -8.17 -6.27
CA ASN A 96 1.77 -7.90 -5.90
C ASN A 96 1.57 -6.51 -5.29
N ARG A 97 2.56 -5.99 -4.56
CA ARG A 97 2.47 -4.68 -3.93
C ARG A 97 2.60 -3.53 -4.92
N PHE A 98 3.39 -3.67 -5.99
CA PHE A 98 3.75 -2.56 -6.89
C PHE A 98 3.28 -2.74 -8.36
N GLN A 99 2.40 -3.71 -8.66
CA GLN A 99 2.10 -4.11 -10.06
C GLN A 99 0.98 -3.33 -10.77
N THR A 100 -0.01 -2.78 -10.08
CA THR A 100 -1.25 -2.34 -10.77
C THR A 100 -1.61 -0.87 -10.58
N ASP A 101 -1.66 -0.36 -9.35
CA ASP A 101 -2.19 1.00 -9.09
C ASP A 101 -1.10 2.09 -9.13
N ASP A 102 0.17 1.70 -8.95
CA ASP A 102 1.30 2.63 -8.99
C ASP A 102 1.62 3.16 -10.40
N CYS A 103 1.15 2.46 -11.43
CA CYS A 103 1.22 2.95 -12.81
C CYS A 103 0.38 4.21 -12.98
N ALA A 104 -0.81 4.27 -12.38
CA ALA A 104 -1.68 5.44 -12.48
C ALA A 104 -1.07 6.67 -11.81
N LEU A 105 -0.43 6.51 -10.64
CA LEU A 105 0.26 7.60 -9.96
C LEU A 105 1.51 8.05 -10.72
N SER A 106 2.28 7.11 -11.28
CA SER A 106 3.43 7.42 -12.13
C SER A 106 3.04 8.12 -13.44
N MET A 107 1.94 7.69 -14.08
CA MET A 107 1.39 8.35 -15.26
C MET A 107 0.86 9.75 -14.90
N ALA A 108 0.23 9.91 -13.74
CA ALA A 108 -0.22 11.21 -13.26
C ALA A 108 0.95 12.17 -13.01
N GLU A 109 2.03 11.69 -12.40
CA GLU A 109 3.27 12.47 -12.21
C GLU A 109 3.88 12.88 -13.56
N ARG A 110 3.99 11.95 -14.51
CA ARG A 110 4.47 12.24 -15.87
C ARG A 110 3.58 13.25 -16.60
N ALA A 111 2.25 13.07 -16.53
CA ALA A 111 1.29 13.98 -17.13
C ALA A 111 1.48 15.41 -16.61
N LEU A 112 1.71 15.57 -15.30
CA LEU A 112 1.91 16.88 -14.67
C LEU A 112 3.26 17.52 -15.00
N LEU A 113 4.34 16.75 -15.01
CA LEU A 113 5.72 17.27 -15.18
C LEU A 113 6.12 17.47 -16.64
N THR A 114 5.75 16.56 -17.54
CA THR A 114 6.20 16.57 -18.94
C THR A 114 5.08 16.90 -19.94
N ALA A 115 3.83 17.01 -19.50
CA ALA A 115 2.65 17.21 -20.37
C ALA A 115 2.54 16.15 -21.50
N ASP A 116 2.97 14.92 -21.19
CA ASP A 116 2.98 13.77 -22.12
C ASP A 116 1.54 13.33 -22.46
N GLU A 117 1.22 13.20 -23.76
CA GLU A 117 -0.15 12.97 -24.22
C GLU A 117 -0.68 11.59 -23.80
N GLU A 118 0.16 10.56 -23.86
CA GLU A 118 -0.19 9.21 -23.43
C GLU A 118 -0.46 9.16 -21.92
N ALA A 119 0.37 9.87 -21.15
CA ALA A 119 0.22 9.98 -19.71
C ALA A 119 -1.06 10.73 -19.33
N VAL A 120 -1.37 11.84 -20.02
CA VAL A 120 -2.58 12.65 -19.77
C VAL A 120 -3.84 11.85 -20.08
N THR A 121 -3.90 11.16 -21.22
CA THR A 121 -5.08 10.36 -21.60
C THR A 121 -5.34 9.21 -20.64
N THR A 122 -4.29 8.47 -20.26
CA THR A 122 -4.37 7.37 -19.29
C THR A 122 -4.81 7.86 -17.91
N THR A 123 -4.24 8.97 -17.45
CA THR A 123 -4.56 9.60 -16.16
C THR A 123 -5.99 10.13 -16.13
N ALA A 124 -6.42 10.80 -17.20
CA ALA A 124 -7.77 11.33 -17.32
C ALA A 124 -8.83 10.21 -17.32
N ALA A 125 -8.57 9.10 -18.02
CA ALA A 125 -9.44 7.93 -18.00
C ALA A 125 -9.51 7.29 -16.60
N PHE A 126 -8.37 7.15 -15.91
CA PHE A 126 -8.31 6.51 -14.60
C PHE A 126 -9.00 7.33 -13.50
N TYR A 127 -8.70 8.63 -13.42
CA TYR A 127 -9.27 9.53 -12.40
C TYR A 127 -10.58 10.20 -12.84
N GLN A 128 -11.12 9.85 -14.02
CA GLN A 128 -12.35 10.41 -14.57
C GLN A 128 -12.31 11.95 -14.71
N LEU A 129 -11.18 12.47 -15.17
CA LEU A 129 -10.94 13.89 -15.39
C LEU A 129 -11.20 14.26 -16.87
N ASP A 130 -11.45 15.54 -17.14
CA ASP A 130 -11.55 16.05 -18.51
C ASP A 130 -10.16 16.08 -19.17
N ALA A 131 -9.95 15.18 -20.14
CA ALA A 131 -8.68 15.02 -20.83
C ALA A 131 -8.22 16.28 -21.61
N GLN A 132 -9.16 17.01 -22.23
CA GLN A 132 -8.81 18.20 -23.00
C GLN A 132 -8.33 19.33 -22.09
N ARG A 133 -9.07 19.55 -21.00
CA ARG A 133 -8.73 20.56 -20.01
C ARG A 133 -7.44 20.23 -19.26
N LEU A 134 -7.24 18.96 -18.93
CA LEU A 134 -6.02 18.51 -18.27
C LEU A 134 -4.80 18.76 -19.15
N ARG A 135 -4.86 18.38 -20.44
CA ARG A 135 -3.78 18.60 -21.42
C ARG A 135 -3.39 20.07 -21.53
N LEU A 136 -4.38 20.95 -21.65
CA LEU A 136 -4.13 22.39 -21.77
C LEU A 136 -3.46 22.93 -20.50
N HIS A 137 -3.96 22.54 -19.32
CA HIS A 137 -3.40 23.03 -18.07
C HIS A 137 -1.99 22.49 -17.78
N THR A 138 -1.69 21.24 -18.14
CA THR A 138 -0.35 20.66 -17.98
C THR A 138 0.66 21.34 -18.91
N GLN A 139 0.26 21.66 -20.16
CA GLN A 139 1.11 22.42 -21.08
C GLN A 139 1.38 23.84 -20.56
N MET A 140 0.34 24.56 -20.13
CA MET A 140 0.48 25.89 -19.54
C MET A 140 1.36 25.87 -18.28
N LEU A 141 1.26 24.83 -17.45
CA LEU A 141 2.10 24.71 -16.25
C LEU A 141 3.58 24.59 -16.62
N VAL A 142 3.92 23.82 -17.65
CA VAL A 142 5.29 23.69 -18.16
C VAL A 142 5.80 25.01 -18.74
N ASP A 143 4.96 25.74 -19.48
CA ASP A 143 5.34 27.04 -20.05
C ASP A 143 5.56 28.09 -18.94
N VAL A 144 4.68 28.15 -17.95
CA VAL A 144 4.84 29.04 -16.77
C VAL A 144 6.11 28.70 -15.98
N ALA A 145 6.45 27.41 -15.88
CA ALA A 145 7.69 27.00 -15.23
C ALA A 145 8.93 27.46 -15.99
N ARG A 146 8.90 27.41 -17.34
CA ARG A 146 9.99 27.94 -18.18
C ARG A 146 10.14 29.45 -18.01
N GLU A 147 9.04 30.20 -18.00
CA GLU A 147 9.07 31.66 -17.81
C GLU A 147 9.62 32.08 -16.45
N ARG A 148 9.33 31.30 -15.41
CA ARG A 148 9.80 31.55 -14.04
C ARG A 148 11.21 31.02 -13.76
N GLY A 149 11.84 30.34 -14.71
CA GLY A 149 13.18 29.77 -14.57
C GLY A 149 13.26 28.56 -13.63
N THR A 150 12.14 27.94 -13.29
CA THR A 150 12.08 26.75 -12.42
C THR A 150 12.04 25.48 -13.25
N ARG A 151 12.91 24.50 -12.97
CA ARG A 151 12.85 23.18 -13.60
C ARG A 151 11.80 22.32 -12.91
N LEU A 152 10.80 21.85 -13.65
CA LEU A 152 9.79 20.90 -13.18
C LEU A 152 10.36 19.48 -13.22
N GLU A 153 11.19 19.12 -12.25
CA GLU A 153 11.74 17.76 -12.13
C GLU A 153 11.00 16.94 -11.07
N THR A 154 10.46 17.61 -10.04
CA THR A 154 9.79 16.93 -8.93
C THR A 154 8.37 17.47 -8.69
N LEU A 155 7.53 16.63 -8.08
CA LEU A 155 6.20 17.03 -7.61
C LEU A 155 6.25 18.21 -6.63
N LYS A 156 7.36 18.37 -5.90
CA LYS A 156 7.58 19.52 -5.00
C LYS A 156 7.66 20.83 -5.78
N ASP A 157 8.31 20.82 -6.95
CA ASP A 157 8.44 22.01 -7.81
C ASP A 157 7.07 22.40 -8.37
N ALA A 158 6.31 21.41 -8.85
CA ALA A 158 4.93 21.62 -9.29
C ALA A 158 4.03 22.15 -8.16
N ALA A 159 4.17 21.60 -6.95
CA ALA A 159 3.43 22.06 -5.78
C ALA A 159 3.81 23.48 -5.37
N ALA A 160 5.08 23.84 -5.43
CA ALA A 160 5.55 25.19 -5.14
C ALA A 160 4.98 26.22 -6.13
N LEU A 161 4.95 25.90 -7.43
CA LEU A 161 4.32 26.76 -8.44
C LEU A 161 2.82 26.94 -8.20
N LEU A 162 2.12 25.86 -7.87
CA LEU A 162 0.67 25.87 -7.60
C LEU A 162 0.30 26.41 -6.20
N GLN A 163 1.26 26.81 -5.37
CA GLN A 163 0.96 27.59 -4.16
C GLN A 163 0.43 28.99 -4.49
N ASP A 164 0.80 29.54 -5.65
CA ASP A 164 0.31 30.82 -6.12
C ASP A 164 -1.21 30.76 -6.37
N LYS A 165 -1.97 31.42 -5.49
CA LYS A 165 -3.43 31.57 -5.59
C LYS A 165 -3.93 31.98 -6.99
N PRO A 166 -3.31 32.93 -7.73
CA PRO A 166 -3.79 33.26 -9.06
C PRO A 166 -3.58 32.11 -10.06
N LEU A 167 -2.42 31.44 -10.01
CA LEU A 167 -2.11 30.33 -10.92
C LEU A 167 -3.07 29.14 -10.69
N ARG A 168 -3.40 28.86 -9.43
CA ARG A 168 -4.40 27.86 -9.04
C ARG A 168 -5.77 28.08 -9.66
N LYS A 169 -6.22 29.33 -9.76
CA LYS A 169 -7.50 29.68 -10.38
C LYS A 169 -7.48 29.56 -11.90
N VAL A 170 -6.32 29.80 -12.51
CA VAL A 170 -6.15 29.72 -13.97
C VAL A 170 -6.03 28.25 -14.42
N LEU A 171 -5.44 27.38 -13.59
CA LEU A 171 -5.14 25.98 -13.92
C LEU A 171 -5.85 24.96 -13.01
N PRO A 172 -7.20 24.96 -12.88
CA PRO A 172 -7.89 24.11 -11.91
C PRO A 172 -7.64 22.61 -12.11
N ALA A 173 -7.66 22.11 -13.36
CA ALA A 173 -7.38 20.68 -13.62
C ALA A 173 -5.97 20.22 -13.21
N ALA A 174 -4.96 21.10 -13.27
CA ALA A 174 -3.61 20.77 -12.79
C ALA A 174 -3.54 20.82 -11.25
N ASP A 175 -4.28 21.73 -10.60
CA ASP A 175 -4.43 21.76 -9.14
C ASP A 175 -5.18 20.53 -8.61
N ASP A 176 -6.23 20.10 -9.28
CA ASP A 176 -6.96 18.89 -8.93
C ASP A 176 -6.05 17.66 -9.08
N LEU A 177 -5.31 17.57 -10.19
CA LEU A 177 -4.37 16.47 -10.41
C LEU A 177 -3.28 16.43 -9.33
N ILE A 178 -2.65 17.56 -8.98
CA ILE A 178 -1.60 17.56 -7.96
C ILE A 178 -2.16 17.23 -6.57
N ARG A 179 -3.39 17.67 -6.25
CA ARG A 179 -4.07 17.27 -5.01
C ARG A 179 -4.33 15.77 -4.97
N ILE A 180 -4.80 15.19 -6.07
CA ILE A 180 -5.00 13.74 -6.18
C ILE A 180 -3.66 13.02 -5.94
N ILE A 181 -2.59 13.43 -6.62
CA ILE A 181 -1.26 12.81 -6.47
C ILE A 181 -0.74 12.90 -5.02
N LEU A 182 -0.91 14.05 -4.36
CA LEU A 182 -0.44 14.27 -2.99
C LEU A 182 -1.33 13.63 -1.91
N THR A 183 -2.60 13.34 -2.24
CA THR A 183 -3.53 12.67 -1.32
C THR A 183 -3.59 11.16 -1.54
N ALA A 184 -3.23 10.68 -2.72
CA ALA A 184 -3.10 9.26 -3.01
C ALA A 184 -2.02 8.66 -2.10
N PRO A 185 -2.38 7.76 -1.18
CA PRO A 185 -1.40 7.17 -0.29
C PRO A 185 -0.50 6.25 -1.12
N ALA A 186 0.76 6.63 -1.31
CA ALA A 186 1.79 5.77 -1.91
C ALA A 186 2.07 4.49 -1.08
N THR A 187 1.39 4.30 0.05
CA THR A 187 1.58 3.15 0.95
C THR A 187 0.26 2.70 1.57
N SER A 188 0.15 1.40 1.83
CA SER A 188 -0.94 0.74 2.56
C SER A 188 -1.09 1.17 4.03
N CYS A 189 -0.31 2.12 4.55
CA CYS A 189 -0.27 2.45 5.97
C CYS A 189 -1.64 2.89 6.53
N ALA A 190 -2.48 3.55 5.71
CA ALA A 190 -3.85 3.88 6.10
C ALA A 190 -4.72 2.62 6.30
N ALA A 191 -4.54 1.63 5.43
CA ALA A 191 -5.17 0.33 5.58
C ALA A 191 -4.62 -0.41 6.82
N GLU A 192 -3.31 -0.35 7.09
CA GLU A 192 -2.70 -0.98 8.28
C GLU A 192 -3.24 -0.42 9.60
N ARG A 193 -3.44 0.91 9.69
CA ARG A 193 -4.10 1.53 10.86
C ARG A 193 -5.50 0.96 11.05
N THR A 194 -6.27 0.89 9.96
CA THR A 194 -7.65 0.37 9.97
C THR A 194 -7.68 -1.12 10.34
N PHE A 195 -6.81 -1.95 9.75
CA PHE A 195 -6.69 -3.37 10.05
C PHE A 195 -6.22 -3.64 11.48
N SER A 196 -5.33 -2.81 12.02
CA SER A 196 -4.93 -2.86 13.43
C SER A 196 -6.12 -2.60 14.35
N GLN A 197 -6.95 -1.59 14.05
CA GLN A 197 -8.17 -1.32 14.81
C GLN A 197 -9.20 -2.44 14.67
N VAL A 198 -9.41 -2.97 13.46
CA VAL A 198 -10.27 -4.15 13.22
C VAL A 198 -9.82 -5.33 14.07
N ARG A 199 -8.51 -5.61 14.14
CA ARG A 199 -7.95 -6.70 14.95
C ARG A 199 -8.20 -6.50 16.45
N ARG A 200 -8.17 -5.26 16.94
CA ARG A 200 -8.50 -4.95 18.34
C ARG A 200 -9.99 -5.08 18.64
N ILE A 201 -10.85 -4.67 17.70
CA ILE A 201 -12.31 -4.72 17.86
C ILE A 201 -12.81 -6.17 17.77
N LYS A 202 -12.29 -6.94 16.80
CA LYS A 202 -12.64 -8.34 16.55
C LYS A 202 -11.89 -9.27 17.51
N SER A 203 -12.32 -9.24 18.77
CA SER A 203 -11.89 -10.18 19.81
C SER A 203 -12.74 -11.46 19.79
N TRP A 204 -12.27 -12.51 20.47
CA TRP A 204 -12.99 -13.79 20.58
C TRP A 204 -14.42 -13.63 21.12
N LEU A 205 -14.61 -12.74 22.10
CA LEU A 205 -15.92 -12.39 22.68
C LEU A 205 -16.84 -11.64 21.71
N ARG A 206 -16.30 -11.12 20.61
CA ARG A 206 -17.01 -10.34 19.58
C ARG A 206 -16.97 -11.03 18.22
N SER A 207 -16.83 -12.35 18.21
CA SER A 207 -16.71 -13.17 16.99
C SER A 207 -17.98 -13.15 16.12
N THR A 208 -19.15 -12.83 16.69
CA THR A 208 -20.45 -12.76 16.01
C THR A 208 -20.84 -11.36 15.52
N LEU A 209 -19.93 -10.38 15.54
CA LEU A 209 -20.22 -9.03 15.04
C LEU A 209 -20.48 -9.06 13.53
N GLY A 210 -21.69 -8.65 13.12
CA GLY A 210 -22.03 -8.47 11.71
C GLY A 210 -21.20 -7.40 11.02
N GLN A 211 -21.06 -7.50 9.70
CA GLN A 211 -20.18 -6.64 8.90
C GLN A 211 -20.51 -5.15 9.04
N GLU A 212 -21.79 -4.78 9.01
CA GLU A 212 -22.20 -3.38 9.18
C GLU A 212 -21.78 -2.82 10.54
N ARG A 213 -22.05 -3.57 11.63
CA ARG A 213 -21.69 -3.13 12.98
C ARG A 213 -20.17 -3.03 13.16
N LEU A 214 -19.42 -3.92 12.52
CA LEU A 214 -17.95 -3.87 12.52
C LEU A 214 -17.45 -2.62 11.81
N ASN A 215 -17.98 -2.30 10.64
CA ASN A 215 -17.60 -1.11 9.87
C ASN A 215 -17.84 0.17 10.68
N HIS A 216 -19.03 0.31 11.28
CA HIS A 216 -19.33 1.47 12.13
C HIS A 216 -18.37 1.56 13.34
N ALA A 217 -18.13 0.45 14.05
CA ALA A 217 -17.23 0.45 15.20
C ALA A 217 -15.77 0.82 14.83
N VAL A 218 -15.30 0.36 13.67
CA VAL A 218 -13.97 0.67 13.14
C VAL A 218 -13.89 2.15 12.76
N MET A 219 -14.90 2.71 12.10
CA MET A 219 -14.96 4.14 11.77
C MET A 219 -14.85 5.01 13.02
N LEU A 220 -15.60 4.68 14.08
CA LEU A 220 -15.53 5.38 15.37
C LEU A 220 -14.13 5.24 16.01
N ALA A 221 -13.52 4.05 15.95
CA ALA A 221 -12.19 3.82 16.53
C ALA A 221 -11.05 4.47 15.75
N VAL A 222 -11.19 4.68 14.44
CA VAL A 222 -10.19 5.37 13.60
C VAL A 222 -10.30 6.90 13.77
N HIS A 223 -11.52 7.42 13.89
CA HIS A 223 -11.79 8.86 13.98
C HIS A 223 -12.10 9.32 15.41
N ARG A 224 -11.32 8.85 16.38
CA ARG A 224 -11.54 9.16 17.80
C ARG A 224 -11.49 10.67 18.10
N GLU A 225 -10.57 11.41 17.49
CA GLU A 225 -10.45 12.86 17.70
C GLU A 225 -11.73 13.61 17.32
N ARG A 226 -12.34 13.25 16.19
CA ARG A 226 -13.63 13.83 15.76
C ARG A 226 -14.78 13.44 16.68
N LEU A 227 -14.71 12.26 17.30
CA LEU A 227 -15.69 11.82 18.28
C LEU A 227 -15.63 12.60 19.59
N GLU A 228 -14.44 13.06 19.98
CA GLU A 228 -14.25 13.89 21.17
C GLU A 228 -14.79 15.32 20.95
N GLU A 229 -14.94 15.75 19.70
CA GLU A 229 -15.56 17.03 19.32
C GLU A 229 -17.10 16.97 19.24
N LEU A 230 -17.70 15.78 19.21
CA LEU A 230 -19.15 15.60 19.11
C LEU A 230 -19.82 15.77 20.47
N ASP A 231 -20.90 16.56 20.49
CA ASP A 231 -21.77 16.66 21.66
C ASP A 231 -22.75 15.48 21.70
N LEU A 232 -22.46 14.52 22.58
CA LEU A 232 -23.26 13.32 22.77
C LEU A 232 -24.71 13.64 23.15
N GLU A 233 -24.99 14.74 23.85
CA GLU A 233 -26.36 15.10 24.21
C GLU A 233 -27.19 15.47 22.98
N THR A 234 -26.63 16.21 22.04
CA THR A 234 -27.31 16.55 20.78
C THR A 234 -27.57 15.32 19.93
N GLU A 235 -26.59 14.41 19.80
CA GLU A 235 -26.73 13.19 19.02
C GLU A 235 -27.78 12.23 19.60
N VAL A 236 -27.85 12.12 20.93
CA VAL A 236 -28.88 11.31 21.61
C VAL A 236 -30.26 11.92 21.39
N LYS A 237 -30.40 13.25 21.51
CA LYS A 237 -31.67 13.93 21.24
C LYS A 237 -32.16 13.70 19.81
N GLU A 238 -31.25 13.81 18.83
CA GLU A 238 -31.58 13.51 17.43
C GLU A 238 -32.02 12.05 17.27
N PHE A 239 -31.25 11.09 17.82
CA PHE A 239 -31.57 9.67 17.74
C PHE A 239 -32.94 9.32 18.33
N VAL A 240 -33.30 9.94 19.46
CA VAL A 240 -34.60 9.77 20.14
C VAL A 240 -35.73 10.39 19.31
N SER A 241 -35.50 11.55 18.70
CA SER A 241 -36.51 12.26 17.90
C SER A 241 -36.91 11.52 16.61
N GLN A 242 -36.05 10.65 16.08
CA GLN A 242 -36.30 9.91 14.83
C GLN A 242 -37.43 8.88 14.91
N SER A 243 -37.87 8.45 16.10
CA SER A 243 -38.95 7.46 16.23
C SER A 243 -39.78 7.69 17.49
N SER A 244 -41.10 7.63 17.33
CA SER A 244 -42.05 7.69 18.45
C SER A 244 -41.83 6.58 19.48
N GLN A 245 -41.40 5.39 19.05
CA GLN A 245 -41.04 4.29 19.95
C GLN A 245 -39.81 4.63 20.81
N ARG A 246 -38.81 5.31 20.24
CA ARG A 246 -37.60 5.74 20.96
C ARG A 246 -37.93 6.86 21.94
N SER A 247 -38.74 7.83 21.55
CA SER A 247 -39.20 8.90 22.45
C SER A 247 -39.97 8.35 23.65
N ASN A 248 -40.79 7.32 23.46
CA ASN A 248 -41.50 6.67 24.57
C ASN A 248 -40.57 5.87 25.49
N ALA A 249 -39.52 5.23 24.95
CA ALA A 249 -38.59 4.40 25.73
C ALA A 249 -37.55 5.21 26.51
N PHE A 250 -36.97 6.24 25.88
CA PHE A 250 -35.92 7.07 26.47
C PHE A 250 -36.47 8.30 27.20
N GLY A 251 -37.76 8.64 27.01
CA GLY A 251 -38.37 9.85 27.55
C GLY A 251 -38.14 11.08 26.66
N ARG A 252 -38.69 12.23 27.09
CA ARG A 252 -38.40 13.53 26.47
C ARG A 252 -37.12 14.09 27.09
N TRP A 253 -36.06 14.18 26.27
CA TRP A 253 -34.76 14.75 26.59
C TRP A 253 -34.67 16.22 26.16
#